data_AF-A0A2V7Y928-F1
#
_entry.id   AF-A0A2V7Y928-F1
#
_cell.length_a   1.000
_cell.length_b   1.000
_cell.length_c   1.000
_cell.angle_alpha   90.00
_cell.angle_beta   90.00
_cell.angle_gamma   90.00
#
_symmetry.space_group_name_H-M   'P 1'
#
loop_
_entity.id
_entity.type
_entity.pdbx_description
1 polymer ?
#
loop_
_entity_poly.entity_id
_entity_poly.type
_entity_poly.pdbx_seq_one_letter_code
_entity_poly.pdbx_strand_id
1 'polypeptide(L)' 'RHADQTRRREPAAAEPGLRLLLDAAFLVPVGKAATFREAVRSQAERLAPRGYRVVLTGPWPAYNFVAGTP' A
#
# COMPACT_ATOMS: atom_id res chain seq x y z
N ARG A 1 5.63 -5.48 21.67
CA ARG A 1 5.95 -5.79 20.25
C ARG A 1 5.40 -4.66 19.39
N HIS A 2 6.23 -3.73 18.93
CA HIS A 2 5.82 -2.71 17.97
C HIS A 2 5.73 -3.40 16.59
N ALA A 3 4.51 -3.68 16.11
CA ALA A 3 4.34 -4.11 14.74
C ALA A 3 4.79 -2.96 13.82
N ASP A 4 5.65 -3.25 12.85
CA ASP A 4 6.12 -2.25 11.89
C ASP A 4 4.94 -1.85 11.00
N GLN A 5 4.42 -0.64 11.22
CA GLN A 5 3.11 -0.23 10.68
C GLN A 5 3.14 0.02 9.18
N THR A 6 4.32 0.19 8.60
CA THR A 6 4.55 0.42 7.17
C THR A 6 5.74 -0.41 6.72
N ARG A 7 5.51 -1.31 5.75
CA ARG A 7 6.58 -2.08 5.12
C ARG A 7 6.69 -1.70 3.66
N ARG A 8 7.87 -1.22 3.25
CA ARG A 8 8.21 -1.11 1.82
C ARG A 8 8.44 -2.52 1.28
N ARG A 9 7.77 -2.87 0.20
CA ARG A 9 7.98 -4.15 -0.50
C ARG A 9 9.01 -3.96 -1.60
N GLU A 10 9.72 -5.04 -1.93
CA GLU A 10 10.47 -5.06 -3.18
C GLU A 10 9.48 -4.90 -4.33
N PRO A 11 9.78 -4.01 -5.29
CA PRO A 11 8.96 -3.84 -6.48
C PRO A 11 8.68 -5.18 -7.15
N ALA A 12 7.42 -5.60 -7.24
CA ALA A 12 7.05 -6.50 -8.32
C ALA A 12 7.41 -5.80 -9.64
N ALA A 13 7.94 -6.54 -10.63
CA ALA A 13 8.33 -5.97 -11.91
C ALA A 13 7.21 -5.07 -12.44
N ALA A 14 7.52 -3.79 -12.66
CA ALA A 14 6.55 -2.84 -13.17
C ALA A 14 6.13 -3.27 -14.58
N GLU A 15 4.87 -3.04 -14.95
CA GLU A 15 4.45 -3.30 -16.33
C GLU A 15 5.35 -2.53 -17.32
N PRO A 16 5.65 -3.10 -18.50
CA PRO A 16 6.47 -2.45 -19.51
C PRO A 16 5.95 -1.03 -19.82
N GLY A 17 6.82 -0.03 -19.69
CA GLY A 17 6.47 1.39 -19.88
C GLY A 17 6.01 2.12 -18.61
N LEU A 18 5.87 1.44 -17.47
CA LEU A 18 5.60 2.06 -16.17
C LEU A 18 6.84 1.97 -15.27
N ARG A 19 7.13 3.06 -14.54
CA ARG A 19 8.13 3.07 -13.48
C ARG A 19 7.43 2.93 -12.14
N LEU A 20 7.72 1.86 -11.40
CA LEU A 20 7.22 1.73 -10.03
C LEU A 20 7.96 2.71 -9.11
N LEU A 21 7.20 3.60 -8.46
CA LEU A 21 7.74 4.58 -7.52
C LEU A 21 7.60 4.13 -6.06
N LEU A 22 6.50 3.45 -5.74
CA LEU A 22 6.20 2.98 -4.40
C LEU A 22 5.38 1.69 -4.45
N ASP A 23 5.87 0.65 -3.77
CA ASP A 23 5.10 -0.51 -3.38
C ASP A 23 5.23 -0.67 -1.86
N ALA A 24 4.11 -0.56 -1.16
CA ALA A 24 4.07 -0.56 0.28
C ALA A 24 2.81 -1.25 0.80
N ALA A 25 2.96 -1.92 1.94
CA ALA A 25 1.87 -2.49 2.70
C ALA A 25 1.70 -1.72 4.01
N PHE A 26 0.44 -1.42 4.37
CA PHE A 26 0.09 -0.69 5.58
C PHE A 26 -0.75 -1.58 6.51
N LEU A 27 -0.35 -1.68 7.78
CA LEU A 27 -1.16 -2.33 8.80
C LEU A 27 -2.16 -1.31 9.36
N VAL A 28 -3.41 -1.39 8.90
CA VAL A 28 -4.46 -0.43 9.27
C VAL A 28 -5.39 -1.03 10.33
N PRO A 29 -5.67 -0.33 11.45
CA PRO A 29 -6.70 -0.75 12.39
C PRO A 29 -8.06 -0.94 11.69
N VAL A 30 -8.78 -2.01 12.01
CA VAL A 30 -10.03 -2.41 11.31
C VAL A 30 -11.04 -1.24 11.25
N GLY A 31 -11.23 -0.52 12.36
CA GLY A 31 -12.14 0.63 12.42
C GLY A 31 -11.72 1.86 11.59
N LYS A 32 -10.49 1.88 11.06
CA LYS A 32 -9.96 2.97 10.20
C LYS A 32 -9.81 2.56 8.74
N ALA A 33 -10.18 1.33 8.37
CA ALA A 33 -9.98 0.81 7.01
C ALA A 33 -10.77 1.59 5.95
N ALA A 34 -11.99 2.02 6.26
CA ALA A 34 -12.80 2.84 5.35
C ALA A 34 -12.13 4.19 5.09
N THR A 35 -11.77 4.92 6.14
CA THR A 35 -11.06 6.21 6.06
C THR A 35 -9.74 6.10 5.31
N PHE A 36 -9.00 5.01 5.51
CA PHE A 36 -7.76 4.76 4.75
C PHE A 36 -8.04 4.61 3.24
N ARG A 37 -9.06 3.84 2.85
CA ARG A 37 -9.44 3.69 1.42
C ARG A 37 -9.85 5.02 0.80
N GLU A 38 -10.60 5.85 1.53
CA GLU A 38 -11.01 7.18 1.07
C GLU A 38 -9.82 8.11 0.88
N ALA A 39 -8.87 8.11 1.82
CA ALA A 39 -7.63 8.87 1.70
C ALA A 39 -6.82 8.44 0.48
N VAL A 40 -6.65 7.13 0.25
CA VAL A 40 -5.94 6.62 -0.94
C VAL A 40 -6.65 7.03 -2.23
N ARG A 41 -7.98 6.96 -2.29
CA ARG A 41 -8.77 7.38 -3.46
C ARG A 41 -8.57 8.88 -3.76
N SER A 42 -8.68 9.74 -2.75
CA SER A 42 -8.45 11.19 -2.91
C SER A 42 -7.03 11.49 -3.41
N GLN A 43 -6.02 10.78 -2.92
CA GLN A 43 -4.65 10.92 -3.43
C GLN A 43 -4.51 10.42 -4.88
N ALA A 44 -5.15 9.31 -5.22
CA ALA A 44 -5.14 8.79 -6.59
C ALA A 44 -5.76 9.79 -7.58
N GLU A 45 -6.90 10.39 -7.24
CA GLU A 45 -7.55 11.43 -8.05
C GLU A 45 -6.68 12.67 -8.22
N ARG A 46 -5.97 13.09 -7.16
CA ARG A 46 -5.04 14.23 -7.23
C ARG A 46 -3.81 13.97 -8.09
N LEU A 47 -3.36 12.70 -8.15
CA LEU A 47 -2.14 12.30 -8.85
C LEU A 47 -2.41 11.88 -10.31
N ALA A 48 -3.62 11.44 -10.65
CA ALA A 48 -3.98 11.00 -11.99
C ALA A 48 -3.70 12.06 -13.09
N PRO A 49 -4.04 13.36 -12.93
CA PRO A 49 -3.73 14.39 -13.92
C PRO A 49 -2.23 14.61 -14.15
N ARG A 50 -1.38 14.12 -13.22
CA ARG A 50 0.08 14.21 -13.30
C ARG A 50 0.72 12.96 -13.92
N GLY A 51 -0.11 12.04 -14.45
CA GLY A 51 0.34 10.81 -15.11
C GLY A 51 0.68 9.66 -14.15
N TYR A 52 0.35 9.78 -12.86
CA TYR A 52 0.56 8.69 -11.91
C TYR A 52 -0.65 7.77 -11.86
N ARG A 53 -0.37 6.46 -11.78
CA ARG A 53 -1.36 5.44 -11.48
C ARG A 53 -1.15 4.94 -10.06
N VAL A 54 -2.20 5.04 -9.23
CA VAL A 54 -2.23 4.48 -7.87
C VAL A 54 -3.14 3.27 -7.88
N VAL A 55 -2.63 2.13 -7.40
CA VAL A 55 -3.40 0.89 -7.28
C VAL A 55 -3.41 0.48 -5.82
N LEU A 56 -4.60 0.34 -5.25
CA LEU A 56 -4.80 -0.22 -3.91
C LEU A 56 -5.25 -1.67 -4.03
N THR A 57 -4.49 -2.59 -3.42
CA THR A 57 -4.78 -4.03 -3.41
C THR A 57 -5.11 -4.51 -2.01
N GLY A 58 -5.86 -5.62 -1.88
CA GLY A 58 -6.20 -6.23 -0.59
C GLY A 58 -7.71 -6.38 -0.34
N PRO A 59 -8.14 -6.82 0.86
CA PRO A 59 -7.38 -6.88 2.11
C PRO A 59 -6.37 -8.04 2.15
N TRP A 60 -5.13 -7.73 2.53
CA TRP A 60 -4.10 -8.74 2.70
C TRP A 60 -4.18 -9.29 4.13
N PRO A 61 -4.07 -10.60 4.35
CA PRO A 61 -4.05 -11.16 5.69
C PRO A 61 -2.91 -10.58 6.54
N ALA A 62 -3.20 -10.29 7.81
CA ALA A 62 -2.29 -9.57 8.71
C ALA A 62 -0.95 -10.29 8.97
N TYR A 63 -0.87 -11.60 8.71
CA TYR A 63 0.37 -12.37 8.84
C TYR A 63 1.50 -11.90 7.91
N ASN A 64 1.20 -11.12 6.85
CA ASN A 64 2.22 -10.47 6.01
C ASN A 64 3.04 -9.39 6.74
N PHE A 65 2.55 -8.90 7.88
CA PHE A 65 3.26 -7.92 8.72
C PHE A 65 4.03 -8.57 9.87
N VAL A 66 3.88 -9.88 10.04
CA VAL A 66 4.62 -10.65 11.03
C VAL A 66 5.89 -11.13 10.35
N ALA A 67 6.95 -10.31 10.39
CA ALA A 67 8.29 -10.83 10.13
C ALA A 67 8.56 -11.88 11.21
N GLY A 68 8.77 -13.13 10.78
CA GLY A 68 9.08 -14.23 11.69
C GLY A 68 10.22 -13.85 12.63
N THR A 69 10.05 -14.15 13.91
CA THR A 69 11.16 -14.36 14.84
C THR A 69 10.65 -15.24 15.98
N PRO A 70 11.37 -16.29 16.42
CA PRO A 70 12.71 -16.75 16.02
C PRO A 70 12.71 -17.84 14.94
#